data_AF-A0A356KLL6-F1
#
_entry.id   AF-A0A356KLL6-F1
#
_cell.length_a   1.000
_cell.length_b   1.000
_cell.length_c   1.000
_cell.angle_alpha   90.00
_cell.angle_beta   90.00
_cell.angle_gamma   90.00
#
_symmetry.space_group_name_H-M   'P 1'
#
loop_
_entity.id
_entity.type
_entity.pdbx_description
1 polymer ?
#
loop_
_entity_poly.entity_id
_entity_poly.type
_entity_poly.pdbx_seq_one_letter_code
_entity_poly.pdbx_strand_id
1 'polypeptide(L)' 'MSDEALLIEEVAAAYRPRDPRQLGTLPAWHDLTPAGREQAFELSVELRALEAALDPQGYSGTVRAVLARLPQQG' A
#
# COMPACT_ATOMS: atom_id res chain seq x y z
N MET A 1 12.48 -17.55 6.50
CA MET A 1 12.38 -16.08 6.37
C MET A 1 12.92 -15.46 7.65
N SER A 2 13.59 -14.31 7.57
CA SER A 2 14.03 -13.57 8.76
C SER A 2 12.88 -12.78 9.37
N ASP A 3 13.01 -12.43 10.65
CA ASP A 3 12.03 -11.57 11.33
C ASP A 3 11.90 -10.21 10.64
N GLU A 4 13.01 -9.64 10.15
CA GLU A 4 12.99 -8.39 9.39
C GLU A 4 12.20 -8.51 8.07
N ALA A 5 12.29 -9.65 7.38
CA ALA A 5 11.50 -9.88 6.16
C ALA A 5 9.99 -9.91 6.45
N LEU A 6 9.58 -10.47 7.59
CA LEU A 6 8.17 -10.47 7.99
C LEU A 6 7.67 -9.05 8.30
N LEU A 7 8.48 -8.23 8.96
CA LEU A 7 8.14 -6.83 9.23
C LEU A 7 8.04 -6.01 7.94
N ILE A 8 8.92 -6.27 6.97
CA ILE A 8 8.88 -5.64 5.64
C ILE A 8 7.57 -5.97 4.93
N GLU A 9 7.20 -7.26 4.90
CA GLU A 9 5.94 -7.71 4.28
C GLU A 9 4.71 -7.08 4.97
N GLU A 10 4.68 -7.09 6.31
CA GLU A 10 3.58 -6.49 7.08
C GLU A 10 3.43 -5.00 6.77
N VAL A 11 4.55 -4.26 6.73
CA VAL A 11 4.55 -2.82 6.44
C VAL A 11 4.13 -2.55 4.99
N ALA A 12 4.64 -3.31 4.04
CA ALA A 12 4.38 -3.11 2.61
C ALA A 12 2.90 -3.34 2.26
N ALA A 13 2.23 -4.28 2.94
CA ALA A 13 0.83 -4.63 2.72
C ALA A 13 -0.14 -4.00 3.73
N ALA A 14 0.33 -3.08 4.58
CA ALA A 14 -0.45 -2.57 5.70
C ALA A 14 -1.73 -1.82 5.26
N TYR A 15 -2.86 -2.18 5.87
CA TYR A 15 -4.14 -1.51 5.63
C TYR A 15 -4.09 -0.04 6.05
N ARG A 16 -4.74 0.82 5.25
CA ARG A 16 -4.91 2.26 5.53
C ARG A 16 -6.41 2.59 5.59
N PRO A 17 -6.94 2.95 6.78
CA PRO A 17 -8.33 3.39 6.89
C PRO A 17 -8.62 4.56 5.96
N ARG A 18 -9.80 4.55 5.32
CA ARG A 18 -10.25 5.66 4.47
C ARG A 18 -10.92 6.80 5.25
N ASP A 19 -11.37 6.52 6.48
CA ASP A 19 -11.94 7.52 7.38
C ASP A 19 -10.79 8.26 8.08
N PRO A 20 -10.63 9.58 7.88
CA PRO A 20 -9.56 10.36 8.49
C PRO A 20 -9.68 10.46 10.03
N ARG A 21 -10.83 10.08 10.60
CA ARG A 21 -11.04 10.04 12.06
C ARG A 21 -10.56 8.72 12.69
N GLN A 22 -10.29 7.70 11.87
CA GLN A 22 -9.74 6.44 12.35
C GLN A 22 -8.22 6.51 12.36
N LEU A 23 -7.62 6.39 13.55
CA LEU A 23 -6.18 6.27 13.69
C LEU A 23 -5.77 4.82 13.42
N GLY A 24 -4.98 4.60 12.36
CA GLY A 24 -4.27 3.35 12.15
C GLY A 24 -2.91 3.41 12.84
N THR A 25 -2.57 2.40 13.64
CA THR A 25 -1.21 2.18 14.12
C THR A 25 -0.54 1.11 13.28
N LEU A 26 0.79 1.18 13.14
CA LEU A 26 1.59 0.17 12.46
C LEU A 26 2.87 -0.07 13.25
N PRO A 27 2.83 -0.87 14.34
CA PRO A 27 3.98 -1.13 15.19
C PRO A 27 5.21 -1.63 14.41
N ALA A 28 5.01 -2.52 13.43
CA ALA A 28 6.07 -3.07 12.59
C ALA A 28 6.92 -1.99 11.88
N TRP A 29 6.35 -0.81 11.56
CA TRP A 29 7.11 0.29 10.98
C TRP A 29 8.20 0.83 11.91
N HIS A 30 7.92 0.86 13.21
CA HIS A 30 8.84 1.38 14.21
C HIS A 30 10.00 0.43 14.48
N ASP A 31 9.77 -0.88 14.33
CA ASP A 31 10.77 -1.93 14.54
C ASP A 31 11.66 -2.15 13.31
N LEU A 32 11.29 -1.64 12.13
CA LEU A 32 12.14 -1.69 10.94
C LEU A 32 13.39 -0.81 11.06
N THR A 33 14.50 -1.35 10.55
CA THR A 33 15.71 -0.57 10.25
C THR A 33 15.44 0.47 9.16
N PRO A 34 16.28 1.50 9.00
CA PRO A 34 16.15 2.44 7.88
C PRO A 34 16.15 1.75 6.50
N ALA A 35 17.03 0.77 6.30
CA ALA A 35 17.08 -0.02 5.06
C ALA A 35 15.81 -0.89 4.89
N GLY A 36 15.28 -1.46 5.97
CA GLY A 36 14.02 -2.22 5.94
C GLY A 36 12.83 -1.36 5.51
N ARG A 37 12.80 -0.07 5.90
CA ARG A 37 11.74 0.86 5.45
C ARG A 37 11.81 1.16 3.95
N GLU A 38 13.02 1.30 3.41
CA GLU A 38 13.22 1.45 1.96
C GLU A 38 12.78 0.18 1.22
N GLN A 39 13.15 -0.99 1.71
CA GLN A 39 12.72 -2.27 1.12
C GLN A 39 11.20 -2.45 1.18
N ALA A 40 10.55 -2.08 2.28
CA ALA A 40 9.10 -2.11 2.39
C ALA A 40 8.41 -1.16 1.41
N PHE A 41 9.02 0.00 1.12
CA PHE A 41 8.54 0.90 0.08
C PHE A 41 8.63 0.25 -1.31
N GLU A 42 9.79 -0.30 -1.68
CA GLU A 42 9.97 -0.96 -2.97
C GLU A 42 9.00 -2.13 -3.15
N LEU A 43 8.86 -2.98 -2.13
CA LEU A 43 7.88 -4.07 -2.14
C LEU A 43 6.45 -3.54 -2.31
N SER A 44 6.10 -2.42 -1.68
CA SER A 44 4.78 -1.80 -1.87
C SER A 44 4.54 -1.34 -3.30
N VAL A 45 5.58 -0.93 -4.04
CA VAL A 45 5.48 -0.55 -5.45
C VAL A 45 5.20 -1.78 -6.31
N GLU A 46 5.92 -2.87 -6.07
CA GLU A 46 5.70 -4.15 -6.75
C GLU A 46 4.28 -4.68 -6.52
N LEU A 47 3.81 -4.65 -5.27
CA LEU A 47 2.45 -5.08 -4.91
C LEU A 47 1.37 -4.27 -5.64
N ARG A 48 1.55 -2.95 -5.83
CA ARG A 48 0.61 -2.11 -6.60
C ARG A 48 0.58 -2.46 -8.09
N ALA A 49 1.72 -2.85 -8.66
CA ALA A 49 1.77 -3.32 -10.04
C ALA A 49 1.01 -4.65 -10.22
N LEU A 50 1.15 -5.56 -9.25
CA LEU A 50 0.37 -6.80 -9.22
C LEU A 50 -1.13 -6.54 -9.04
N GLU A 51 -1.52 -5.63 -8.14
CA GLU A 51 -2.91 -5.21 -7.97
C GLU A 51 -3.50 -4.67 -9.27
N ALA A 52 -2.78 -3.76 -9.95
CA ALA A 52 -3.21 -3.19 -11.22
C ALA A 52 -3.35 -4.24 -12.34
N ALA A 53 -2.52 -5.28 -12.34
CA ALA A 53 -2.58 -6.35 -13.33
C ALA A 53 -3.86 -7.21 -13.22
N LEU A 54 -4.52 -7.21 -12.05
CA LEU A 54 -5.81 -7.89 -11.84
C LEU A 54 -7.01 -7.08 -12.37
N ASP A 55 -6.77 -5.82 -12.73
CA ASP A 55 -7.79 -4.91 -13.21
C ASP A 55 -7.92 -4.96 -14.74
N PRO A 56 -9.11 -5.13 -15.33
CA PRO A 56 -9.26 -5.20 -16.79
C PRO A 56 -8.84 -3.92 -17.52
N GLN A 57 -8.80 -2.77 -16.82
CA GLN A 57 -8.32 -1.50 -17.35
C GLN A 57 -6.87 -1.19 -16.93
N GLY A 58 -6.22 -2.08 -16.18
CA GLY A 58 -4.88 -1.87 -15.64
C GLY A 58 -4.84 -0.82 -14.51
N TYR A 59 -5.97 -0.52 -13.88
CA TYR A 59 -6.04 0.49 -12.83
C TYR A 59 -5.77 -0.10 -11.45
N SER A 60 -4.91 0.56 -10.67
CA SER A 60 -4.78 0.26 -9.23
C SER A 60 -6.00 0.75 -8.44
N GLY A 61 -6.16 0.28 -7.20
CA GLY A 61 -7.18 0.77 -6.28
C GLY A 61 -7.09 2.28 -6.03
N THR A 62 -5.88 2.85 -6.04
CA THR A 62 -5.67 4.31 -5.99
C THR A 62 -6.25 5.01 -7.21
N VAL A 63 -5.98 4.51 -8.43
CA VAL A 63 -6.53 5.09 -9.66
C VAL A 63 -8.06 5.03 -9.64
N ARG A 64 -8.65 3.87 -9.29
CA ARG A 64 -10.12 3.75 -9.14
C ARG A 64 -10.69 4.74 -8.13
N ALA A 65 -10.02 4.92 -7.00
CA ALA A 65 -10.45 5.86 -5.97
C ALA A 65 -10.42 7.32 -6.47
N VAL A 66 -9.41 7.71 -7.24
CA VAL A 66 -9.34 9.05 -7.84
C VAL A 66 -10.43 9.21 -8.90
N LEU A 67 -10.56 8.26 -9.84
CA LEU A 67 -11.58 8.32 -10.91
C LEU A 67 -13.00 8.42 -10.35
N ALA A 68 -13.30 7.75 -9.24
CA ALA A 68 -14.60 7.83 -8.57
C ALA A 68 -14.92 9.23 -7.99
N ARG A 69 -13.94 10.12 -7.86
CA ARG A 69 -14.10 11.50 -7.35
C ARG A 69 -14.15 12.55 -8.45
N LEU A 70 -13.73 12.20 -9.67
CA LEU A 70 -13.77 13.12 -10.79
C LEU A 70 -15.21 13.23 -11.31
N PRO A 71 -15.69 14.44 -11.65
CA PRO A 71 -16.99 14.60 -12.29
C PRO A 71 -17.00 13.81 -13.59
N GLN A 72 -18.08 13.06 -13.82
CA GLN A 72 -18.29 12.41 -15.11
C GLN A 72 -18.52 13.51 -16.14
N GLN A 73 -17.60 13.64 -17.09
CA GLN A 73 -17.77 14.52 -18.24
C GLN A 73 -18.92 13.93 -19.06
N GLY A 74 -20.04 14.64 -19.11
CA GLY A 74 -21.18 14.39 -20.00
C GLY A 74 -21.24 15.45 -21.08
#